data_AF-A0A849RUE4-F1
#
_entry.id   AF-A0A849RUE4-F1
#
_cell.length_a   1.000
_cell.length_b   1.000
_cell.length_c   1.000
_cell.angle_alpha   90.00
_cell.angle_beta   90.00
_cell.angle_gamma   90.00
#
_symmetry.space_group_name_H-M   'P 1'
#
loop_
_entity.id
_entity.type
_entity.pdbx_description
1 polymer ?
#
loop_
_entity_poly.entity_id
_entity_poly.type
_entity_poly.pdbx_seq_one_letter_code
_entity_poly.pdbx_strand_id
1 'polypeptide(L)'
;MATDEPPSPDTQSLGCRLAESDYWRDRYIQEHEHISETERLSPETMATYGQKIQLFLDWWTQHDPEHALTQALAQAYQVWLIAEWKERRRFTKRSYGLCLSGIRRWGTFLVAQHVLAANPFRTIRGPERADSHASGFLTR
;
A
#
# COMPACT_ATOMS: atom_id res chain seq x y z
N MET A 1 4.66 -22.72 29.77
CA MET A 1 4.47 -23.11 28.36
C MET A 1 3.33 -22.26 27.85
N ALA A 2 3.63 -21.24 27.05
CA ALA A 2 2.63 -20.36 26.47
C ALA A 2 2.03 -21.08 25.25
N THR A 3 0.72 -21.30 25.29
CA THR A 3 -0.02 -21.92 24.19
C THR A 3 -0.23 -20.85 23.12
N ASP A 4 0.53 -20.96 22.04
CA ASP A 4 0.34 -20.23 20.78
C ASP A 4 -0.88 -20.86 20.08
N GLU A 5 -2.07 -20.44 20.47
CA GLU A 5 -3.31 -20.88 19.84
C GLU A 5 -3.64 -19.90 18.71
N PRO A 6 -3.68 -20.35 17.43
CA PRO A 6 -4.11 -19.49 16.34
C PRO A 6 -5.58 -19.11 16.54
N PRO A 7 -5.98 -17.85 16.30
CA PRO A 7 -7.35 -17.41 16.53
C PRO A 7 -8.33 -18.22 15.68
N SER A 8 -9.32 -18.83 16.35
CA SER A 8 -10.40 -19.62 15.75
C SER A 8 -11.15 -18.88 14.62
N PRO A 9 -11.64 -19.61 13.59
CA PRO A 9 -12.33 -19.06 12.43
C PRO A 9 -13.83 -18.83 12.73
N ASP A 10 -14.14 -18.08 13.78
CA ASP A 10 -15.51 -17.63 14.06
C ASP A 10 -15.80 -16.40 13.18
N THR A 11 -16.62 -16.59 12.13
CA THR A 11 -17.24 -15.54 11.29
C THR A 11 -16.41 -14.26 11.20
N GLN A 12 -15.16 -14.38 10.75
CA GLN A 12 -14.24 -13.25 10.70
C GLN A 12 -14.73 -12.31 9.61
N SER A 13 -15.28 -11.17 10.04
CA SER A 13 -15.57 -10.05 9.15
C SER A 13 -14.24 -9.69 8.47
N LEU A 14 -14.05 -10.11 7.22
CA LEU A 14 -12.84 -9.85 6.44
C LEU A 14 -12.52 -8.35 6.51
N GLY A 15 -11.40 -8.02 7.14
CA GLY A 15 -11.04 -6.65 7.45
C GLY A 15 -9.69 -6.58 8.14
N CYS A 16 -8.72 -5.92 7.51
CA CYS A 16 -7.43 -5.63 8.13
C CYS A 16 -7.61 -4.49 9.13
N ARG A 17 -7.32 -4.70 10.42
CA ARG A 17 -7.29 -3.62 11.43
C ARG A 17 -5.90 -3.00 11.53
N LEU A 18 -5.81 -1.77 12.04
CA LEU A 18 -4.54 -1.09 12.21
C LEU A 18 -3.56 -1.89 13.07
N ALA A 19 -4.02 -2.52 14.15
CA ALA A 19 -3.19 -3.33 15.04
C ALA A 19 -2.49 -4.52 14.34
N GLU A 20 -3.06 -5.00 13.24
CA GLU A 20 -2.52 -6.13 12.46
C GLU A 20 -1.75 -5.64 11.21
N SER A 21 -1.85 -4.35 10.90
CA SER A 21 -1.35 -3.79 9.64
C SER A 21 0.17 -3.78 9.55
N ASP A 22 0.88 -3.57 10.66
CA ASP A 22 2.34 -3.71 10.75
C ASP A 22 2.79 -5.13 10.42
N TYR A 23 2.14 -6.14 11.01
CA TYR A 23 2.42 -7.55 10.73
C TYR A 23 2.25 -7.86 9.23
N TRP A 24 1.15 -7.40 8.63
CA TRP A 24 0.90 -7.64 7.21
C TRP A 24 1.82 -6.83 6.29
N ARG A 25 2.33 -5.68 6.71
CA ARG A 25 3.38 -4.95 5.98
C ARG A 25 4.67 -5.75 5.99
N ASP A 26 5.11 -6.23 7.14
CA ASP A 26 6.39 -6.97 7.25
C ASP A 26 6.32 -8.31 6.50
N ARG A 27 5.20 -9.02 6.60
CA ARG A 27 4.92 -10.21 5.78
C ARG A 27 4.97 -9.92 4.29
N TYR A 28 4.37 -8.81 3.84
CA TYR A 28 4.43 -8.39 2.43
C TYR A 28 5.87 -8.15 1.96
N ILE A 29 6.68 -7.47 2.78
CA ILE A 29 8.09 -7.18 2.45
C ILE A 29 8.89 -8.49 2.38
N GLN A 30 8.74 -9.39 3.36
CA GLN A 30 9.45 -10.67 3.41
C GLN A 30 9.08 -11.60 2.25
N GLU A 31 7.78 -11.74 1.97
CA GLU A 31 7.29 -12.63 0.92
C GLU A 31 7.72 -12.12 -0.46
N HIS A 32 7.74 -10.80 -0.68
CA HIS A 32 8.24 -10.23 -1.92
C HIS A 32 9.76 -10.15 -2.01
N GLU A 33 10.50 -10.15 -0.90
CA GLU A 33 11.95 -10.40 -0.94
C GLU A 33 12.23 -11.79 -1.52
N HIS A 34 11.41 -12.78 -1.15
CA HIS A 34 11.47 -14.13 -1.69
C HIS A 34 10.97 -14.24 -3.14
N ILE A 35 9.90 -13.51 -3.50
CA ILE A 35 9.32 -13.47 -4.87
C ILE A 35 10.12 -12.55 -5.80
N SER A 36 11.06 -11.74 -5.31
CA SER A 36 11.90 -10.86 -6.16
C SER A 36 12.70 -11.66 -7.20
N GLU A 37 12.97 -12.94 -6.95
CA GLU A 37 13.55 -13.87 -7.93
C GLU A 37 12.60 -14.22 -9.08
N THR A 38 11.28 -14.22 -8.87
CA THR A 38 10.25 -14.59 -9.86
C THR A 38 9.61 -13.39 -10.56
N GLU A 39 9.41 -12.25 -9.87
CA GLU A 39 8.80 -11.04 -10.43
C GLU A 39 9.81 -9.93 -10.85
N ARG A 40 11.13 -10.15 -10.65
CA ARG A 40 12.20 -9.19 -11.00
C ARG A 40 12.03 -7.78 -10.42
N LEU A 41 11.39 -7.63 -9.26
CA LEU A 41 11.40 -6.35 -8.57
C LEU A 41 12.74 -6.17 -7.87
N SER A 42 13.38 -5.02 -8.06
CA SER A 42 14.61 -4.71 -7.33
C SER A 42 14.30 -4.59 -5.83
N PRO A 43 15.20 -5.05 -4.94
CA PRO A 43 15.08 -4.84 -3.50
C PRO A 43 14.89 -3.35 -3.14
N GLU A 44 15.48 -2.43 -3.90
CA GLU A 44 15.29 -0.98 -3.71
C GLU A 44 13.84 -0.54 -3.98
N THR A 45 13.17 -1.18 -4.94
CA THR A 45 11.76 -0.91 -5.23
C THR A 45 10.88 -1.42 -4.10
N MET A 46 11.20 -2.60 -3.56
CA MET A 46 10.48 -3.17 -2.41
C MET A 46 10.68 -2.33 -1.14
N ALA A 47 11.90 -1.88 -0.87
CA ALA A 47 12.17 -0.94 0.22
C ALA A 47 11.38 0.36 0.05
N THR A 48 11.31 0.88 -1.18
CA THR A 48 10.50 2.07 -1.51
C THR A 48 9.02 1.83 -1.24
N TYR A 49 8.48 0.67 -1.64
CA TYR A 49 7.08 0.31 -1.35
C TYR A 49 6.83 0.16 0.15
N GLY A 50 7.73 -0.48 0.88
CA GLY A 50 7.67 -0.56 2.35
C GLY A 50 7.55 0.82 2.99
N GLN A 51 8.39 1.78 2.59
CA GLN A 51 8.29 3.17 3.06
C GLN A 51 6.96 3.84 2.68
N LYS A 52 6.38 3.53 1.51
CA LYS A 52 5.10 4.12 1.08
C LYS A 52 3.91 3.50 1.80
N ILE A 53 3.97 2.22 2.12
CA ILE A 53 2.98 1.54 2.95
C ILE A 53 3.08 2.10 4.37
N GLN A 54 4.29 2.26 4.91
CA GLN A 54 4.51 2.87 6.21
C GLN A 54 3.87 4.25 6.32
N LEU A 55 4.10 5.12 5.33
CA LEU A 55 3.47 6.44 5.28
C LEU A 55 1.93 6.37 5.36
N PHE A 56 1.31 5.37 4.74
CA PHE A 56 -0.12 5.15 4.83
C PHE A 56 -0.54 4.70 6.24
N LEU A 57 0.20 3.79 6.87
CA LEU A 57 -0.09 3.32 8.24
C LEU A 57 0.05 4.44 9.27
N ASP A 58 1.10 5.26 9.15
CA ASP A 58 1.28 6.47 9.98
C ASP A 58 0.11 7.44 9.83
N TRP A 59 -0.36 7.66 8.59
CA TRP A 59 -1.54 8.48 8.33
C TRP A 59 -2.80 7.88 8.95
N TRP A 60 -3.02 6.57 8.76
CA TRP A 60 -4.19 5.88 9.29
C TRP A 60 -4.22 5.96 10.82
N THR A 61 -3.08 5.78 11.47
CA THR A 61 -2.92 5.91 12.92
C THR A 61 -3.37 7.28 13.45
N GLN A 62 -3.09 8.35 12.70
CA GLN A 62 -3.43 9.72 13.09
C GLN A 62 -4.88 10.11 12.80
N HIS A 63 -5.49 9.49 11.79
CA HIS A 63 -6.77 9.94 11.26
C HIS A 63 -7.95 9.06 11.66
N ASP A 64 -7.78 7.74 11.72
CA ASP A 64 -8.89 6.82 11.92
C ASP A 64 -8.46 5.43 12.47
N PRO A 65 -7.78 5.38 13.64
CA PRO A 65 -7.14 4.15 14.12
C PRO A 65 -8.11 3.04 14.55
N GLU A 66 -9.36 3.38 14.84
CA GLU A 66 -10.35 2.44 15.38
C GLU A 66 -11.06 1.61 14.28
N HIS A 67 -11.11 2.13 13.05
CA HIS A 67 -11.80 1.47 11.97
C HIS A 67 -10.87 0.57 11.16
N ALA A 68 -11.43 -0.52 10.65
CA ALA A 68 -10.72 -1.42 9.74
C ALA A 68 -10.48 -0.76 8.38
N LEU A 69 -9.56 -1.35 7.61
CA LEU A 69 -9.25 -0.95 6.26
C LEU A 69 -10.46 -1.16 5.34
N THR A 70 -11.12 -0.07 4.97
CA THR A 70 -12.28 -0.05 4.08
C THR A 70 -12.03 0.79 2.84
N GLN A 71 -12.95 0.71 1.87
CA GLN A 71 -12.93 1.60 0.70
C GLN A 71 -13.04 3.08 1.09
N ALA A 72 -13.83 3.41 2.12
CA ALA A 72 -13.98 4.78 2.60
C ALA A 72 -12.65 5.33 3.15
N LEU A 73 -11.94 4.55 3.97
CA LEU A 73 -10.62 4.91 4.47
C LEU A 73 -9.60 5.10 3.35
N ALA A 74 -9.61 4.20 2.36
CA ALA A 74 -8.74 4.28 1.19
C ALA A 74 -9.00 5.56 0.36
N GLN A 75 -10.28 5.96 0.21
CA GLN A 75 -10.66 7.22 -0.43
C GLN A 75 -10.22 8.45 0.38
N ALA A 76 -10.39 8.42 1.71
CA ALA A 76 -9.92 9.48 2.59
C ALA A 76 -8.39 9.68 2.48
N TYR A 77 -7.62 8.58 2.43
CA TYR A 77 -6.18 8.64 2.19
C TYR A 77 -5.86 9.27 0.84
N GLN A 78 -6.58 8.92 -0.23
CA GLN A 78 -6.38 9.51 -1.55
C GLN A 78 -6.59 11.03 -1.52
N VAL A 79 -7.66 11.50 -0.87
CA VAL A 79 -7.95 12.94 -0.75
C VAL A 79 -6.82 13.65 -0.02
N TRP A 80 -6.37 13.10 1.11
CA TRP A 80 -5.23 13.65 1.86
C TRP A 80 -3.96 13.69 1.00
N LEU A 81 -3.66 12.60 0.29
CA LEU A 81 -2.45 12.48 -0.51
C LEU A 81 -2.45 13.47 -1.71
N ILE A 82 -3.62 13.75 -2.28
CA ILE A 82 -3.80 14.79 -3.31
C ILE A 82 -3.52 16.19 -2.73
N ALA A 83 -4.03 16.50 -1.55
CA ALA A 83 -3.80 17.80 -0.89
C ALA A 83 -2.30 18.00 -0.58
N GLU A 84 -1.62 16.98 -0.04
CA GLU A 84 -0.17 17.01 0.22
C GLU A 84 0.65 17.21 -1.08
N TRP A 85 0.19 16.67 -2.21
CA TRP A 85 0.83 16.84 -3.51
C TRP A 85 0.55 18.21 -4.14
N LYS A 86 -0.72 18.61 -4.29
CA LYS A 86 -1.12 19.80 -5.06
C LYS A 86 -0.92 21.10 -4.29
N GLU A 87 -1.30 21.11 -3.02
CA GLU A 87 -1.38 22.34 -2.23
C GLU A 87 -0.06 22.55 -1.47
N ARG A 88 0.39 21.50 -0.77
CA ARG A 88 1.57 21.58 0.10
C ARG A 88 2.88 21.28 -0.62
N ARG A 89 2.82 20.77 -1.85
CA ARG A 89 3.97 20.38 -2.69
C ARG A 89 4.99 19.50 -1.96
N ARG A 90 4.54 18.72 -0.97
CA ARG A 90 5.38 17.84 -0.17
C ARG A 90 5.87 16.62 -0.97
N PHE A 91 5.09 16.23 -1.98
CA PHE A 91 5.41 15.11 -2.86
C PHE A 91 5.60 15.56 -4.30
N THR A 92 6.52 14.90 -5.01
CA THR A 92 6.59 14.99 -6.47
C THR A 92 5.48 14.14 -7.11
N LYS A 93 5.11 14.42 -8.36
CA LYS A 93 4.16 13.60 -9.13
C LYS A 93 4.58 12.11 -9.18
N ARG A 94 5.89 11.85 -9.25
CA ARG A 94 6.47 10.50 -9.20
C ARG A 94 6.28 9.84 -7.83
N SER A 95 6.58 10.56 -6.73
CA SER A 95 6.39 10.04 -5.36
C SER A 95 4.91 9.72 -5.09
N TYR A 96 3.99 10.59 -5.53
CA TYR A 96 2.55 10.36 -5.47
C TYR A 96 2.14 9.07 -6.20
N GLY A 97 2.62 8.88 -7.44
CA GLY A 97 2.37 7.65 -8.21
C GLY A 97 2.95 6.38 -7.56
N LEU A 98 4.09 6.50 -6.87
CA LEU A 98 4.69 5.40 -6.12
C LEU A 98 3.88 5.05 -4.87
N CYS A 99 3.36 6.04 -4.14
CA CYS A 99 2.48 5.79 -3.00
C CYS A 99 1.27 4.95 -3.41
N LEU A 100 0.60 5.33 -4.51
CA LEU A 100 -0.56 4.60 -5.01
C LEU A 100 -0.21 3.21 -5.54
N SER A 101 0.95 3.04 -6.16
CA SER A 101 1.40 1.73 -6.63
C SER A 101 1.69 0.78 -5.46
N GLY A 102 2.37 1.28 -4.42
CA GLY A 102 2.71 0.51 -3.23
C GLY A 102 1.47 0.03 -2.47
N ILE A 103 0.55 0.94 -2.13
CA ILE A 103 -0.67 0.57 -1.39
C ILE A 103 -1.59 -0.36 -2.20
N ARG A 104 -1.65 -0.22 -3.53
CA ARG A 104 -2.44 -1.13 -4.37
C ARG A 104 -1.87 -2.54 -4.37
N ARG A 105 -0.55 -2.69 -4.52
CA ARG A 105 0.10 -4.00 -4.47
C ARG A 105 -0.08 -4.65 -3.09
N TRP A 106 0.11 -3.87 -2.03
CA TRP A 106 -0.15 -4.36 -0.67
C TRP A 106 -1.62 -4.77 -0.47
N GLY A 107 -2.58 -3.98 -0.94
CA GLY A 107 -3.99 -4.34 -0.91
C GLY A 107 -4.33 -5.61 -1.70
N THR A 108 -3.65 -5.86 -2.83
CA THR A 108 -3.79 -7.11 -3.58
C THR A 108 -3.20 -8.30 -2.81
N PHE A 109 -2.05 -8.10 -2.16
CA PHE A 109 -1.46 -9.11 -1.28
C PHE A 109 -2.40 -9.46 -0.12
N LEU A 110 -2.99 -8.47 0.55
CA LEU A 110 -3.97 -8.71 1.62
C LEU A 110 -5.19 -9.51 1.17
N VAL A 111 -5.64 -9.32 -0.08
CA VAL A 111 -6.71 -10.13 -0.67
C VAL A 111 -6.24 -11.57 -0.92
N ALA A 112 -5.02 -11.75 -1.45
CA ALA A 112 -4.44 -13.07 -1.69
C ALA A 112 -4.25 -13.88 -0.40
N GLN A 113 -3.94 -13.19 0.71
CA GLN A 113 -3.84 -13.76 2.05
C GLN A 113 -5.20 -13.92 2.74
N HIS A 114 -6.31 -13.70 2.04
CA HIS A 114 -7.68 -13.77 2.58
C HIS A 114 -7.95 -12.83 3.78
N VAL A 115 -7.18 -11.76 3.94
CA VAL A 115 -7.41 -10.74 4.98
C VAL A 115 -8.52 -9.77 4.57
N LEU A 116 -8.58 -9.45 3.27
CA LEU A 116 -9.60 -8.60 2.68
C LEU A 116 -10.41 -9.37 1.64
N ALA A 117 -11.72 -9.11 1.59
CA ALA A 117 -12.58 -9.64 0.54
C ALA A 117 -12.26 -9.04 -0.84
N ALA A 118 -11.85 -7.77 -0.87
CA ALA A 118 -11.50 -7.04 -2.09
C ALA A 118 -10.48 -5.95 -1.80
N ASN A 119 -9.70 -5.56 -2.82
CA ASN A 119 -8.69 -4.52 -2.69
C ASN A 119 -9.34 -3.12 -2.70
N PRO A 120 -9.34 -2.37 -1.57
CA PRO A 120 -10.01 -1.08 -1.46
C PRO A 120 -9.32 0.01 -2.28
N PHE A 121 -8.04 -0.17 -2.64
CA PHE A 121 -7.26 0.79 -3.41
C PHE A 121 -7.38 0.60 -4.93
N ARG A 122 -8.09 -0.46 -5.38
CA ARG A 122 -8.18 -0.82 -6.81
C ARG A 122 -8.79 0.30 -7.67
N THR A 123 -9.77 1.01 -7.14
CA THR A 123 -10.56 2.03 -7.87
C THR A 123 -10.02 3.45 -7.71
N ILE A 124 -9.10 3.67 -6.78
CA ILE A 124 -8.41 4.95 -6.59
C ILE A 124 -7.68 5.31 -7.86
N ARG A 125 -7.85 6.52 -8.39
CA ARG A 125 -7.17 6.96 -9.62
C ARG A 125 -5.85 7.65 -9.30
N GLY A 126 -4.84 7.32 -10.11
CA GLY A 126 -3.55 8.01 -10.09
C GLY A 126 -3.65 9.45 -10.59
N PRO A 127 -2.55 10.23 -10.53
CA PRO A 127 -2.54 11.52 -11.20
C PRO A 127 -2.73 11.21 -12.68
N GLU A 128 -3.48 12.04 -13.41
CA GLU A 128 -3.55 11.93 -14.86
C GLU A 128 -2.12 11.82 -15.40
N ARG A 129 -1.80 10.70 -16.04
CA ARG A 129 -0.48 10.52 -16.65
C ARG A 129 -0.37 11.67 -17.64
N ALA A 130 0.66 12.50 -17.45
CA ALA A 130 1.02 13.37 -18.55
C ALA A 130 1.52 12.42 -19.62
N ASP A 131 0.92 12.47 -20.81
CA ASP A 131 1.37 11.72 -21.98
C ASP A 131 2.90 11.78 -22.07
N SER A 132 3.46 10.61 -22.33
CA SER A 132 4.89 10.38 -22.49
C SER A 132 5.48 11.40 -23.46
N HIS A 133 6.34 12.30 -22.96
CA HIS A 133 7.30 12.99 -23.79
C HIS A 133 8.66 12.98 -23.08
N ALA A 134 9.50 12.04 -23.51
CA ALA A 134 10.93 12.19 -23.79
C ALA A 134 11.68 10.84 -23.65
N SER A 135 11.39 9.90 -24.55
CA SER A 135 12.47 9.05 -25.08
C SER A 135 13.26 9.91 -26.05
N GLY A 136 14.17 10.72 -25.52
CA GLY A 136 15.07 11.57 -26.28
C GLY A 136 16.49 11.02 -26.22
N PHE A 137 16.85 10.24 -27.23
CA PHE A 137 18.20 10.11 -27.82
C PHE A 137 19.42 10.39 -26.92
N LEU A 138 20.16 9.32 -26.60
CA LEU A 138 21.63 9.37 -26.60
C LEU A 138 22.13 8.20 -27.46
N THR A 139 22.25 8.47 -28.76
CA THR A 139 23.17 7.76 -29.64
C THR A 139 24.29 8.74 -29.94
N ARG A 140 25.47 8.51 -29.37
CA ARG A 140 26.72 8.94 -29.99
C ARG A 140 27.85 8.02 -29.56
#